data_AF-A9L4Z8-F1
#
_entry.id   AF-A9L4Z8-F1
#
_cell.length_a   1.000
_cell.length_b   1.000
_cell.length_c   1.000
_cell.angle_alpha   90.00
_cell.angle_beta   90.00
_cell.angle_gamma   90.00
#
_symmetry.space_group_name_H-M   'P 1'
#
loop_
_entity.id
_entity.type
_entity.pdbx_description
1 polymer ?
#
loop_
_entity_poly.entity_id
_entity_poly.type
_entity_poly.pdbx_seq_one_letter_code
_entity_poly.pdbx_strand_id
1 'polypeptide(L)'
;MQTLERNTNTAKPQATKQQATKQQPVKLTPQLVYLGNEKTPLIIIDDVAADLLPIRQCAYTQAHFSADNGSFYPGVRAPLPQAYVTDVLNLVYQLIYDVYQIPSSLSIKLQALYFSLISTPACELKPLQCLPHFDTPSPHYFALLHYLNDGPHGNTAFFRHIPTGFERINEERMPDYFKSAQPFVDDITRHPSGYCVESDSHYEIYHQVEYRPNRLVIYPGNLLHSTLVNPQTDIDANPRTGRLTSNIFIEFKPSVR
;
A
#
# COMPACT_ATOMS: atom_id res chain seq x y z
N MET A 1 6.04 -64.42 46.51
CA MET A 1 7.09 -63.45 46.86
C MET A 1 7.72 -62.94 45.58
N GLN A 2 7.90 -61.63 45.51
CA GLN A 2 8.35 -60.84 44.37
C GLN A 2 9.73 -61.26 43.85
N THR A 3 9.91 -61.22 42.53
CA THR A 3 11.10 -60.57 41.95
C THR A 3 10.81 -60.09 40.53
N LEU A 4 11.00 -58.79 40.34
CA LEU A 4 10.85 -58.05 39.09
C LEU A 4 12.05 -58.31 38.16
N GLU A 5 11.78 -58.60 36.89
CA GLU A 5 12.75 -58.44 35.80
C GLU A 5 12.75 -56.98 35.34
N ARG A 6 13.90 -56.30 35.50
CA ARG A 6 14.15 -54.98 34.88
C ARG A 6 14.67 -55.21 33.47
N ASN A 7 13.83 -54.98 32.47
CA ASN A 7 14.27 -54.80 31.10
C ASN A 7 14.36 -53.30 30.80
N THR A 8 15.58 -52.77 30.76
CA THR A 8 15.87 -51.40 30.34
C THR A 8 15.82 -51.33 28.81
N ASN A 9 14.70 -50.85 28.27
CA ASN A 9 14.61 -50.51 26.85
C ASN A 9 14.57 -48.99 26.70
N THR A 10 15.74 -48.40 26.43
CA THR A 10 15.91 -46.98 26.11
C THR A 10 15.43 -46.73 24.68
N ALA A 11 14.18 -46.27 24.53
CA ALA A 11 13.69 -45.76 23.26
C ALA A 11 14.36 -44.42 22.93
N LYS A 12 15.15 -44.37 21.84
CA LYS A 12 15.64 -43.12 21.25
C LYS A 12 14.45 -42.33 20.66
N PRO A 13 14.39 -41.00 20.81
CA PRO A 13 13.38 -40.20 20.14
C PRO A 13 13.65 -40.16 18.63
N GLN A 14 12.66 -40.60 17.84
CA GLN A 14 12.64 -40.40 16.39
C GLN A 14 12.45 -38.91 16.09
N ALA A 15 13.47 -38.29 15.51
CA ALA A 15 13.36 -36.96 14.96
C ALA A 15 12.41 -36.96 13.76
N THR A 16 11.24 -36.32 13.92
CA THR A 16 10.30 -36.06 12.84
C THR A 16 10.94 -35.06 11.88
N LYS A 17 11.40 -35.53 10.72
CA LYS A 17 11.79 -34.66 9.61
C LYS A 17 10.55 -33.94 9.10
N GLN A 18 10.39 -32.67 9.48
CA GLN A 18 9.48 -31.77 8.79
C GLN A 18 9.97 -31.63 7.34
N GLN A 19 9.25 -32.25 6.40
CA GLN A 19 9.44 -31.99 4.98
C GLN A 19 9.01 -30.54 4.73
N ALA A 20 9.98 -29.69 4.42
CA ALA A 20 9.70 -28.39 3.84
C ALA A 20 8.96 -28.61 2.53
N THR A 21 7.65 -28.38 2.52
CA THR A 21 6.86 -28.28 1.30
C THR A 21 7.43 -27.15 0.46
N LYS A 22 8.11 -27.50 -0.63
CA LYS A 22 8.46 -26.53 -1.68
C LYS A 22 7.16 -25.96 -2.21
N GLN A 23 6.85 -24.71 -1.84
CA GLN A 23 5.73 -23.98 -2.40
C GLN A 23 5.96 -23.82 -3.90
N GLN A 24 4.95 -24.15 -4.72
CA GLN A 24 5.00 -23.91 -6.15
C GLN A 24 5.04 -22.40 -6.41
N PRO A 25 5.77 -21.93 -7.45
CA PRO A 25 5.84 -20.52 -7.76
C PRO A 25 4.44 -19.99 -8.12
N VAL A 26 4.04 -18.89 -7.48
CA VAL A 26 2.79 -18.18 -7.79
C VAL A 26 2.87 -17.71 -9.25
N LYS A 27 1.96 -18.18 -10.10
CA LYS A 27 1.85 -17.67 -11.47
C LYS A 27 1.11 -16.34 -11.45
N LEU A 28 1.87 -15.24 -11.47
CA LEU A 28 1.30 -13.90 -11.51
C LEU A 28 0.58 -13.67 -12.83
N THR A 29 -0.62 -13.09 -12.75
CA THR A 29 -1.39 -12.64 -13.92
C THR A 29 -1.66 -11.14 -13.76
N PRO A 30 -0.67 -10.29 -14.10
CA PRO A 30 -0.85 -8.85 -13.96
C PRO A 30 -1.90 -8.34 -14.94
N GLN A 31 -2.81 -7.52 -14.44
CA GLN A 31 -3.76 -6.75 -15.25
C GLN A 31 -3.23 -5.33 -15.40
N LEU A 32 -3.22 -4.83 -16.62
CA LEU A 32 -2.83 -3.47 -16.94
C LEU A 32 -4.06 -2.63 -17.27
N VAL A 33 -4.28 -1.59 -16.49
CA VAL A 33 -5.34 -0.61 -16.71
C VAL A 33 -4.72 0.73 -17.07
N TYR A 34 -5.23 1.39 -18.09
CA TYR A 34 -4.74 2.71 -18.50
C TYR A 34 -5.67 3.80 -17.99
N LEU A 35 -5.18 4.54 -16.99
CA LEU A 35 -5.94 5.52 -16.23
C LEU A 35 -6.15 6.82 -17.01
N GLY A 36 -7.40 7.29 -16.97
CA GLY A 36 -7.76 8.64 -17.35
C GLY A 36 -7.49 8.99 -18.82
N ASN A 37 -7.31 10.29 -19.05
CA ASN A 37 -6.95 10.88 -20.33
C ASN A 37 -5.45 10.73 -20.61
N GLU A 38 -4.62 10.78 -19.56
CA GLU A 38 -3.17 10.63 -19.68
C GLU A 38 -2.75 9.16 -19.97
N LYS A 39 -3.69 8.21 -19.94
CA LYS A 39 -3.47 6.77 -20.13
C LYS A 39 -2.32 6.26 -19.28
N THR A 40 -2.29 6.70 -18.02
CA THR A 40 -1.21 6.31 -17.10
C THR A 40 -1.38 4.84 -16.73
N PRO A 41 -0.36 3.99 -16.93
CA PRO A 41 -0.50 2.58 -16.60
C PRO A 41 -0.67 2.36 -15.09
N LEU A 42 -1.58 1.47 -14.74
CA LEU A 42 -1.84 0.95 -13.39
C LEU A 42 -1.72 -0.57 -13.46
N ILE A 43 -0.88 -1.15 -12.61
CA ILE A 43 -0.74 -2.60 -12.52
C ILE A 43 -1.57 -3.11 -11.35
N ILE A 44 -2.41 -4.10 -11.61
CA ILE A 44 -3.19 -4.81 -10.59
C ILE A 44 -2.82 -6.29 -10.65
N ILE A 45 -2.47 -6.87 -9.51
CA ILE A 45 -2.15 -8.30 -9.38
C ILE A 45 -2.98 -8.88 -8.25
N ASP A 46 -3.93 -9.73 -8.60
CA ASP A 46 -4.69 -10.51 -7.63
C ASP A 46 -3.88 -11.74 -7.20
N ASP A 47 -4.12 -12.17 -5.96
CA ASP A 47 -3.53 -13.36 -5.36
C ASP A 47 -1.99 -13.37 -5.42
N VAL A 48 -1.37 -12.20 -5.13
CA VAL A 48 0.08 -11.98 -5.30
C VAL A 48 0.94 -12.86 -4.39
N ALA A 49 0.47 -13.12 -3.17
CA ALA A 49 1.13 -14.02 -2.23
C ALA A 49 0.43 -15.39 -2.21
N ALA A 50 1.20 -16.47 -2.11
CA ALA A 50 0.63 -17.81 -1.95
C ALA A 50 -0.16 -17.96 -0.64
N ASP A 51 0.24 -17.23 0.41
CA ASP A 51 -0.39 -17.20 1.72
C ASP A 51 -0.17 -15.83 2.38
N LEU A 52 -1.24 -15.22 2.88
CA LEU A 52 -1.18 -13.96 3.63
C LEU A 52 -0.91 -14.17 5.12
N LEU A 53 -1.07 -15.39 5.64
CA LEU A 53 -0.94 -15.66 7.07
C LEU A 53 0.40 -15.21 7.66
N PRO A 54 1.58 -15.42 7.02
CA PRO A 54 2.84 -14.99 7.61
C PRO A 54 2.93 -13.47 7.80
N ILE A 55 2.54 -12.70 6.78
CA ILE A 55 2.62 -11.24 6.83
C ILE A 55 1.55 -10.65 7.76
N ARG A 56 0.33 -11.21 7.74
CA ARG A 56 -0.74 -10.88 8.69
C ARG A 56 -0.28 -11.14 10.12
N GLN A 57 0.28 -12.33 10.41
CA GLN A 57 0.72 -12.68 11.76
C GLN A 57 1.83 -11.74 12.27
N CYS A 58 2.75 -11.32 11.40
CA CYS A 58 3.74 -10.31 11.74
C CYS A 58 3.08 -8.99 12.15
N ALA A 59 2.16 -8.46 11.33
CA ALA A 59 1.41 -7.24 11.67
C ALA A 59 0.64 -7.39 13.00
N TYR A 60 0.06 -8.56 13.24
CA TYR A 60 -0.82 -8.81 14.37
C TYR A 60 -0.11 -8.97 15.72
N THR A 61 1.16 -9.40 15.71
CA THR A 61 1.83 -9.86 16.94
C THR A 61 3.22 -9.29 17.15
N GLN A 62 3.84 -8.74 16.11
CA GLN A 62 5.21 -8.25 16.16
C GLN A 62 5.31 -6.76 15.82
N ALA A 63 4.41 -6.24 15.00
CA ALA A 63 4.44 -4.84 14.59
C ALA A 63 3.98 -3.91 15.72
N HIS A 64 4.73 -2.82 15.91
CA HIS A 64 4.38 -1.74 16.83
C HIS A 64 3.83 -0.57 16.03
N PHE A 65 2.51 -0.38 16.07
CA PHE A 65 1.83 0.69 15.37
C PHE A 65 1.87 1.99 16.19
N SER A 66 2.23 3.08 15.53
CA SER A 66 2.20 4.43 16.11
C SER A 66 1.78 5.46 15.07
N ALA A 67 1.31 6.62 15.51
CA ALA A 67 1.06 7.74 14.61
C ALA A 67 2.36 8.16 13.91
N ASP A 68 2.28 8.40 12.61
CA ASP A 68 3.38 8.92 11.80
C ASP A 68 3.31 10.45 11.75
N ASN A 69 3.96 11.11 12.70
CA ASN A 69 3.96 12.57 12.79
C ASN A 69 4.75 13.25 11.65
N GLY A 70 5.51 12.49 10.86
CA GLY A 70 6.30 12.99 9.73
C GLY A 70 5.55 13.01 8.40
N SER A 71 4.32 12.47 8.35
CA SER A 71 3.50 12.43 7.14
C SER A 71 2.07 12.93 7.38
N PHE A 72 1.29 12.99 6.31
CA PHE A 72 -0.15 13.29 6.36
C PHE A 72 -1.02 12.03 6.42
N TYR A 73 -0.44 10.86 6.69
CA TYR A 73 -1.24 9.64 6.76
C TYR A 73 -2.23 9.68 7.96
N PRO A 74 -3.55 9.48 7.75
CA PRO A 74 -4.59 9.63 8.78
C PRO A 74 -4.75 8.36 9.64
N GLY A 75 -3.67 7.93 10.28
CA GLY A 75 -3.71 6.81 11.20
C GLY A 75 -2.35 6.36 11.70
N VAL A 76 -2.27 5.06 11.98
CA VAL A 76 -1.07 4.44 12.56
C VAL A 76 -0.32 3.59 11.55
N ARG A 77 1.01 3.59 11.69
CA ARG A 77 1.94 2.85 10.85
C ARG A 77 2.93 2.05 11.67
N ALA A 78 3.45 0.99 11.08
CA ALA A 78 4.55 0.19 11.62
C ALA A 78 5.50 -0.22 10.48
N PRO A 79 6.80 -0.43 10.74
CA PRO A 79 7.74 -0.88 9.70
C PRO A 79 7.35 -2.24 9.10
N LEU A 80 7.57 -2.41 7.80
CA LEU A 80 7.42 -3.73 7.15
C LEU A 80 8.64 -4.63 7.40
N PRO A 81 8.46 -5.97 7.45
CA PRO A 81 9.57 -6.91 7.47
C PRO A 81 10.36 -6.86 6.16
N GLN A 82 11.68 -6.74 6.25
CA GLN A 82 12.56 -6.65 5.06
C GLN A 82 12.43 -7.85 4.11
N ALA A 83 12.25 -9.05 4.65
CA ALA A 83 12.09 -10.27 3.85
C ALA A 83 10.85 -10.18 2.95
N TYR A 84 9.72 -9.77 3.51
CA TYR A 84 8.48 -9.59 2.77
C TYR A 84 8.61 -8.51 1.68
N VAL A 85 9.25 -7.37 1.99
CA VAL A 85 9.51 -6.32 0.99
C VAL A 85 10.35 -6.86 -0.17
N THR A 86 11.38 -7.65 0.14
CA THR A 86 12.25 -8.26 -0.86
C THR A 86 11.48 -9.25 -1.74
N ASP A 87 10.63 -10.08 -1.15
CA ASP A 87 9.80 -11.04 -1.88
C ASP A 87 8.84 -10.33 -2.84
N VAL A 88 8.12 -9.31 -2.37
CA VAL A 88 7.21 -8.52 -3.23
C VAL A 88 7.97 -7.86 -4.37
N LEU A 89 9.13 -7.24 -4.10
CA LEU A 89 9.90 -6.57 -5.15
C LEU A 89 10.46 -7.56 -6.18
N ASN A 90 10.99 -8.70 -5.75
CA ASN A 90 11.49 -9.75 -6.66
C ASN A 90 10.42 -10.24 -7.64
N LEU A 91 9.14 -10.22 -7.24
CA LEU A 91 8.01 -10.60 -8.08
C LEU A 91 7.68 -9.57 -9.15
N VAL A 92 7.87 -8.27 -8.88
CA VAL A 92 7.29 -7.20 -9.72
C VAL A 92 8.29 -6.24 -10.33
N TYR A 93 9.56 -6.21 -9.91
CA TYR A 93 10.50 -5.17 -10.35
C TYR A 93 10.67 -5.14 -11.87
N GLN A 94 10.79 -6.31 -12.52
CA GLN A 94 10.95 -6.40 -13.97
C GLN A 94 9.70 -5.91 -14.69
N LEU A 95 8.51 -6.25 -14.18
CA LEU A 95 7.25 -5.75 -14.70
C LEU A 95 7.16 -4.22 -14.62
N ILE A 96 7.65 -3.61 -13.53
CA ILE A 96 7.70 -2.15 -13.40
C ILE A 96 8.65 -1.53 -14.43
N TYR A 97 9.85 -2.11 -14.64
CA TYR A 97 10.75 -1.68 -15.71
C TYR A 97 10.06 -1.70 -17.07
N ASP A 98 9.41 -2.81 -17.39
CA ASP A 98 8.81 -3.05 -18.70
C ASP A 98 7.56 -2.18 -18.93
N VAL A 99 6.67 -2.06 -17.96
CA VAL A 99 5.42 -1.28 -18.10
C VAL A 99 5.69 0.21 -18.16
N TYR A 100 6.59 0.72 -17.31
CA TYR A 100 6.86 2.15 -17.20
C TYR A 100 8.09 2.60 -17.98
N GLN A 101 8.71 1.70 -18.76
CA GLN A 101 9.86 1.98 -19.60
C GLN A 101 11.00 2.66 -18.81
N ILE A 102 11.29 2.13 -17.62
CA ILE A 102 12.30 2.70 -16.74
C ILE A 102 13.68 2.56 -17.38
N PRO A 103 14.50 3.63 -17.45
CA PRO A 103 15.85 3.53 -17.98
C PRO A 103 16.70 2.51 -17.20
N SER A 104 17.42 1.65 -17.93
CA SER A 104 18.28 0.60 -17.34
C SER A 104 19.46 1.14 -16.53
N SER A 105 19.77 2.44 -16.66
CA SER A 105 20.77 3.13 -15.84
C SER A 105 20.28 3.45 -14.42
N LEU A 106 18.97 3.38 -14.17
CA LEU A 106 18.39 3.60 -12.86
C LEU A 106 18.23 2.26 -12.12
N SER A 107 18.35 2.30 -10.80
CA SER A 107 18.11 1.17 -9.91
C SER A 107 17.14 1.53 -8.79
N ILE A 108 16.46 0.52 -8.25
CA ILE A 108 15.51 0.68 -7.16
C ILE A 108 16.22 1.21 -5.91
N LYS A 109 15.68 2.28 -5.34
CA LYS A 109 15.95 2.77 -3.99
C LYS A 109 14.68 2.66 -3.17
N LEU A 110 14.75 1.88 -2.08
CA LEU A 110 13.67 1.79 -1.10
C LEU A 110 13.47 3.17 -0.46
N GLN A 111 12.20 3.58 -0.35
CA GLN A 111 11.80 4.82 0.31
C GLN A 111 11.11 4.44 1.63
N ALA A 112 9.83 4.76 1.79
CA ALA A 112 9.02 4.37 2.94
C ALA A 112 8.52 2.91 2.82
N LEU A 113 8.47 2.18 3.94
CA LEU A 113 8.07 0.77 4.01
C LEU A 113 7.18 0.54 5.24
N TYR A 114 5.86 0.58 5.07
CA TYR A 114 4.94 0.58 6.21
C TYR A 114 3.79 -0.41 6.08
N PHE A 115 3.48 -1.10 7.17
CA PHE A 115 2.10 -1.44 7.46
C PHE A 115 1.33 -0.15 7.75
N SER A 116 0.09 -0.05 7.30
CA SER A 116 -0.72 1.14 7.53
C SER A 116 -2.17 0.78 7.81
N LEU A 117 -2.74 1.46 8.82
CA LEU A 117 -4.12 1.37 9.26
C LEU A 117 -4.69 2.77 9.39
N ILE A 118 -5.85 3.02 8.80
CA ILE A 118 -6.56 4.28 9.00
C ILE A 118 -7.15 4.23 10.41
N SER A 119 -6.95 5.27 11.20
CA SER A 119 -7.44 5.26 12.59
C SER A 119 -7.84 6.64 13.10
N THR A 120 -7.62 7.69 12.31
CA THR A 120 -8.02 9.04 12.67
C THR A 120 -9.51 9.22 12.37
N PRO A 121 -10.35 9.59 13.36
CA PRO A 121 -11.74 9.95 13.12
C PRO A 121 -11.87 11.15 12.19
N ALA A 122 -12.95 11.24 11.43
CA ALA A 122 -13.17 12.33 10.47
C ALA A 122 -13.10 13.74 11.11
N CYS A 123 -13.54 13.87 12.36
CA CYS A 123 -13.51 15.14 13.10
C CYS A 123 -12.11 15.58 13.58
N GLU A 124 -11.10 14.70 13.48
CA GLU A 124 -9.71 14.97 13.88
C GLU A 124 -8.78 15.13 12.67
N LEU A 125 -9.33 15.08 11.46
CA LEU A 125 -8.54 15.24 10.24
C LEU A 125 -7.97 16.65 10.13
N LYS A 126 -6.71 16.71 9.71
CA LYS A 126 -6.09 17.94 9.23
C LYS A 126 -6.61 18.25 7.83
N PRO A 127 -6.67 19.53 7.41
CA PRO A 127 -7.22 19.91 6.10
C PRO A 127 -6.66 19.14 4.91
N LEU A 128 -5.35 18.89 4.87
CA LEU A 128 -4.71 18.15 3.78
C LEU A 128 -5.04 16.64 3.76
N GLN A 129 -5.59 16.09 4.84
CA GLN A 129 -6.06 14.70 4.91
C GLN A 129 -7.47 14.54 4.33
N CYS A 130 -8.15 15.66 4.08
CA CYS A 130 -9.49 15.71 3.50
C CYS A 130 -9.45 15.85 1.97
N LEU A 131 -8.27 15.72 1.36
CA LEU A 131 -8.00 15.93 -0.05
C LEU A 131 -7.35 14.70 -0.69
N PRO A 132 -7.55 14.46 -2.00
CA PRO A 132 -6.65 13.61 -2.76
C PRO A 132 -5.21 14.13 -2.70
N HIS A 133 -4.24 13.22 -2.68
CA HIS A 133 -2.83 13.55 -2.60
C HIS A 133 -2.04 12.88 -3.70
N PHE A 134 -0.79 13.31 -3.86
CA PHE A 134 0.25 12.62 -4.59
C PHE A 134 1.46 12.51 -3.65
N ASP A 135 2.26 11.47 -3.80
CA ASP A 135 3.39 11.17 -2.90
C ASP A 135 4.60 12.07 -3.18
N THR A 136 4.88 12.30 -4.47
CA THR A 136 6.05 13.05 -4.95
C THR A 136 5.86 13.43 -6.42
N PRO A 137 6.48 14.53 -6.90
CA PRO A 137 6.49 14.83 -8.33
C PRO A 137 7.41 13.93 -9.17
N SER A 138 8.24 13.10 -8.52
CA SER A 138 9.27 12.28 -9.20
C SER A 138 8.64 11.31 -10.21
N PRO A 139 9.11 11.28 -11.47
CA PRO A 139 8.50 10.48 -12.54
C PRO A 139 8.72 8.96 -12.38
N HIS A 140 9.72 8.56 -11.58
CA HIS A 140 10.08 7.16 -11.37
C HIS A 140 9.91 6.72 -9.92
N TYR A 141 8.99 7.35 -9.20
CA TYR A 141 8.55 6.93 -7.88
C TYR A 141 7.24 6.15 -8.00
N PHE A 142 7.15 5.02 -7.29
CA PHE A 142 6.01 4.13 -7.34
C PHE A 142 5.55 3.73 -5.94
N ALA A 143 4.24 3.72 -5.77
CA ALA A 143 3.57 3.12 -4.62
C ALA A 143 3.15 1.68 -4.99
N LEU A 144 3.50 0.74 -4.12
CA LEU A 144 3.06 -0.66 -4.17
C LEU A 144 2.17 -0.89 -2.94
N LEU A 145 0.86 -0.96 -3.18
CA LEU A 145 -0.17 -1.09 -2.15
C LEU A 145 -0.73 -2.52 -2.16
N HIS A 146 -0.46 -3.29 -1.11
CA HIS A 146 -0.97 -4.65 -0.95
C HIS A 146 -2.05 -4.68 0.14
N TYR A 147 -3.27 -5.06 -0.23
CA TYR A 147 -4.39 -5.24 0.69
C TYR A 147 -4.27 -6.54 1.48
N LEU A 148 -4.17 -6.43 2.80
CA LEU A 148 -3.82 -7.58 3.64
C LEU A 148 -5.02 -8.19 4.35
N ASN A 149 -5.93 -7.43 4.95
CA ASN A 149 -7.05 -8.00 5.71
C ASN A 149 -8.22 -8.42 4.83
N ASP A 150 -9.13 -9.20 5.41
CA ASP A 150 -10.39 -9.54 4.77
C ASP A 150 -11.32 -8.32 4.80
N GLY A 151 -12.05 -8.09 3.70
CA GLY A 151 -12.98 -6.96 3.58
C GLY A 151 -14.31 -7.18 4.31
N PRO A 152 -15.26 -6.25 4.17
CA PRO A 152 -15.23 -5.11 3.26
C PRO A 152 -14.37 -3.95 3.78
N HIS A 153 -13.71 -3.23 2.87
CA HIS A 153 -12.96 -2.01 3.14
C HIS A 153 -13.05 -1.05 1.95
N GLY A 154 -12.70 0.22 2.19
CA GLY A 154 -12.72 1.27 1.16
C GLY A 154 -11.76 1.02 -0.01
N ASN A 155 -12.22 1.37 -1.21
CA ASN A 155 -11.44 1.30 -2.45
C ASN A 155 -10.27 2.30 -2.45
N THR A 156 -9.31 2.11 -3.34
CA THR A 156 -8.34 3.16 -3.69
C THR A 156 -8.85 3.87 -4.94
N ALA A 157 -9.04 5.18 -4.87
CA ALA A 157 -9.52 6.00 -5.98
C ALA A 157 -8.42 6.88 -6.55
N PHE A 158 -8.54 7.16 -7.84
CA PHE A 158 -7.70 8.09 -8.58
C PHE A 158 -8.54 9.28 -9.03
N PHE A 159 -7.95 10.46 -8.90
CA PHE A 159 -8.65 11.73 -9.01
C PHE A 159 -8.07 12.60 -10.11
N ARG A 160 -8.93 13.39 -10.73
CA ARG A 160 -8.54 14.51 -11.58
C ARG A 160 -8.82 15.80 -10.82
N HIS A 161 -7.83 16.68 -10.76
CA HIS A 161 -8.04 18.03 -10.26
C HIS A 161 -8.77 18.84 -11.33
N ILE A 162 -10.05 19.13 -11.09
CA ILE A 162 -10.98 19.73 -12.07
C ILE A 162 -10.46 21.08 -12.59
N PRO A 163 -10.00 22.03 -11.74
CA PRO A 163 -9.57 23.35 -12.22
C PRO A 163 -8.42 23.32 -13.23
N THR A 164 -7.49 22.36 -13.11
CA THR A 164 -6.33 22.25 -14.00
C THR A 164 -6.44 21.11 -15.01
N GLY A 165 -7.39 20.20 -14.82
CA GLY A 165 -7.51 18.95 -15.59
C GLY A 165 -6.41 17.92 -15.30
N PHE A 166 -5.54 18.14 -14.31
CA PHE A 166 -4.40 17.26 -14.04
C PHE A 166 -4.84 15.97 -13.34
N GLU A 167 -4.35 14.84 -13.85
CA GLU A 167 -4.44 13.53 -13.18
C GLU A 167 -3.12 13.21 -12.44
N ARG A 168 -2.02 13.81 -12.90
CA ARG A 168 -0.67 13.67 -12.34
C ARG A 168 -0.02 15.01 -12.06
N ILE A 169 0.73 15.10 -10.95
CA ILE A 169 1.46 16.29 -10.53
C ILE A 169 2.97 16.02 -10.60
N ASN A 170 3.65 16.56 -11.61
CA ASN A 170 5.11 16.53 -11.72
C ASN A 170 5.70 17.90 -11.34
N GLU A 171 7.04 18.04 -11.39
CA GLU A 171 7.72 19.28 -10.98
C GLU A 171 7.24 20.51 -11.77
N GLU A 172 6.97 20.35 -13.07
CA GLU A 172 6.47 21.42 -13.95
C GLU A 172 5.03 21.86 -13.60
N ARG A 173 4.17 20.90 -13.22
CA ARG A 173 2.75 21.14 -12.91
C ARG A 173 2.52 21.65 -11.49
N MET A 174 3.47 21.45 -10.57
CA MET A 174 3.31 21.81 -9.15
C MET A 174 2.92 23.27 -8.92
N PRO A 175 3.56 24.28 -9.54
CA PRO A 175 3.20 25.68 -9.29
C PRO A 175 1.75 26.00 -9.64
N ASP A 176 1.29 25.54 -10.82
CA ASP A 176 -0.07 25.78 -11.28
C ASP A 176 -1.10 24.99 -10.46
N TYR A 177 -0.77 23.73 -10.12
CA TYR A 177 -1.61 22.92 -9.25
C TYR A 177 -1.83 23.58 -7.89
N PHE A 178 -0.76 23.92 -7.17
CA PHE A 178 -0.89 24.51 -5.83
C PHE A 178 -1.57 25.87 -5.87
N LYS A 179 -1.21 26.72 -6.84
CA LYS A 179 -1.88 28.02 -7.02
C LYS A 179 -3.38 27.85 -7.22
N SER A 180 -3.79 26.87 -8.02
CA SER A 180 -5.20 26.63 -8.30
C SER A 180 -5.94 25.91 -7.16
N ALA A 181 -5.26 25.06 -6.39
CA ALA A 181 -5.84 24.31 -5.27
C ALA A 181 -5.94 25.15 -3.99
N GLN A 182 -5.11 26.20 -3.84
CA GLN A 182 -5.02 26.99 -2.61
C GLN A 182 -6.37 27.53 -2.11
N PRO A 183 -7.25 28.11 -2.95
CA PRO A 183 -8.54 28.60 -2.46
C PRO A 183 -9.42 27.49 -1.84
N PHE A 184 -9.32 26.26 -2.35
CA PHE A 184 -10.03 25.11 -1.80
C PHE A 184 -9.42 24.61 -0.49
N VAL A 185 -8.08 24.60 -0.41
CA VAL A 185 -7.36 24.30 0.84
C VAL A 185 -7.74 25.31 1.92
N ASP A 186 -7.82 26.60 1.59
CA ASP A 186 -8.21 27.67 2.51
C ASP A 186 -9.68 27.53 2.96
N ASP A 187 -10.55 27.02 2.09
CA ASP A 187 -11.95 26.74 2.44
C ASP A 187 -12.07 25.55 3.38
N ILE A 188 -11.46 24.40 3.06
CA ILE A 188 -11.46 23.21 3.94
C ILE A 188 -10.81 23.52 5.29
N THR A 189 -9.80 24.39 5.32
CA THR A 189 -9.17 24.82 6.58
C THR A 189 -10.14 25.58 7.49
N ARG A 190 -11.05 26.38 6.90
CA ARG A 190 -12.09 27.12 7.65
C ARG A 190 -13.32 26.27 7.93
N HIS A 191 -13.61 25.32 7.05
CA HIS A 191 -14.76 24.44 7.09
C HIS A 191 -14.29 22.98 6.97
N PRO A 192 -13.79 22.37 8.08
CA PRO A 192 -13.23 21.04 8.04
C PRO A 192 -14.20 20.04 7.40
N SER A 193 -13.75 19.41 6.32
CA SER A 193 -14.46 18.32 5.66
C SER A 193 -13.98 16.97 6.21
N GLY A 194 -14.78 15.92 5.99
CA GLY A 194 -14.34 14.55 6.28
C GLY A 194 -13.37 14.02 5.22
N TYR A 195 -13.19 12.70 5.20
CA TYR A 195 -12.45 12.04 4.11
C TYR A 195 -13.07 12.37 2.74
N CYS A 196 -12.22 12.60 1.73
CA CYS A 196 -12.66 12.74 0.34
C CYS A 196 -13.05 11.36 -0.21
N VAL A 197 -14.37 11.08 -0.25
CA VAL A 197 -14.93 9.79 -0.66
C VAL A 197 -15.83 9.86 -1.91
N GLU A 198 -16.03 11.06 -2.44
CA GLU A 198 -16.85 11.33 -3.62
C GLU A 198 -16.24 12.45 -4.47
N SER A 199 -16.69 12.56 -5.72
CA SER A 199 -16.34 13.70 -6.57
C SER A 199 -17.04 14.96 -6.08
N ASP A 200 -16.36 16.10 -6.17
CA ASP A 200 -16.92 17.42 -5.86
C ASP A 200 -16.59 18.43 -6.97
N SER A 201 -16.68 19.73 -6.68
CA SER A 201 -16.36 20.79 -7.64
C SER A 201 -14.87 20.96 -7.94
N HIS A 202 -13.97 20.34 -7.15
CA HIS A 202 -12.52 20.47 -7.25
C HIS A 202 -11.84 19.17 -7.67
N TYR A 203 -12.36 18.01 -7.28
CA TYR A 203 -11.80 16.71 -7.60
C TYR A 203 -12.84 15.75 -8.15
N GLU A 204 -12.49 15.10 -9.26
CA GLU A 204 -13.31 14.08 -9.90
C GLU A 204 -12.67 12.70 -9.72
N ILE A 205 -13.38 11.77 -9.10
CA ILE A 205 -13.02 10.35 -9.15
C ILE A 205 -13.31 9.83 -10.55
N TYR A 206 -12.27 9.47 -11.30
CA TYR A 206 -12.42 8.91 -12.64
C TYR A 206 -12.06 7.41 -12.70
N HIS A 207 -11.44 6.86 -11.65
CA HIS A 207 -11.15 5.44 -11.55
C HIS A 207 -11.07 4.99 -10.09
N GLN A 208 -11.41 3.72 -9.83
CA GLN A 208 -11.29 3.10 -8.51
C GLN A 208 -10.80 1.66 -8.66
N VAL A 209 -9.96 1.25 -7.72
CA VAL A 209 -9.57 -0.15 -7.54
C VAL A 209 -10.27 -0.68 -6.31
N GLU A 210 -11.12 -1.68 -6.54
CA GLU A 210 -11.83 -2.38 -5.48
C GLU A 210 -10.84 -2.96 -4.46
N TYR A 211 -11.14 -2.80 -3.17
CA TYR A 211 -10.42 -3.50 -2.12
C TYR A 211 -10.67 -5.00 -2.23
N ARG A 212 -9.59 -5.76 -2.43
CA ARG A 212 -9.62 -7.23 -2.44
C ARG A 212 -8.44 -7.76 -1.62
N PRO A 213 -8.65 -8.65 -0.64
CA PRO A 213 -7.53 -9.26 0.07
C PRO A 213 -6.57 -9.94 -0.92
N ASN A 214 -5.27 -9.83 -0.68
CA ASN A 214 -4.20 -10.38 -1.53
C ASN A 214 -4.04 -9.70 -2.91
N ARG A 215 -4.65 -8.53 -3.11
CA ARG A 215 -4.43 -7.70 -4.30
C ARG A 215 -3.29 -6.72 -4.06
N LEU A 216 -2.33 -6.72 -4.98
CA LEU A 216 -1.30 -5.70 -5.10
C LEU A 216 -1.69 -4.71 -6.21
N VAL A 217 -1.57 -3.43 -5.89
CA VAL A 217 -1.80 -2.31 -6.81
C VAL A 217 -0.50 -1.51 -6.92
N ILE A 218 -0.03 -1.27 -8.14
CA ILE A 218 1.21 -0.51 -8.39
C ILE A 218 0.91 0.67 -9.31
N TYR A 219 1.28 1.86 -8.87
CA TYR A 219 1.04 3.10 -9.60
C TYR A 219 2.13 4.15 -9.36
N PRO A 220 2.35 5.07 -10.31
CA PRO A 220 3.24 6.21 -10.10
C PRO A 220 2.77 7.08 -8.94
N GLY A 221 3.66 7.42 -8.01
CA GLY A 221 3.32 8.23 -6.83
C GLY A 221 2.91 9.67 -7.16
N ASN A 222 3.10 10.12 -8.41
CA ASN A 222 2.66 11.43 -8.86
C ASN A 222 1.19 11.45 -9.35
N LEU A 223 0.46 10.34 -9.31
CA LEU A 223 -1.00 10.35 -9.52
C LEU A 223 -1.73 10.92 -8.31
N LEU A 224 -2.76 11.73 -8.55
CA LEU A 224 -3.69 12.13 -7.50
C LEU A 224 -4.55 10.93 -7.08
N HIS A 225 -4.50 10.57 -5.81
CA HIS A 225 -5.16 9.39 -5.28
C HIS A 225 -5.58 9.56 -3.82
N SER A 226 -6.52 8.74 -3.38
CA SER A 226 -6.93 8.63 -1.98
C SER A 226 -7.64 7.30 -1.72
N THR A 227 -7.79 6.95 -0.45
CA THR A 227 -8.71 5.86 -0.06
C THR A 227 -10.12 6.42 0.04
N LEU A 228 -11.10 5.73 -0.54
CA LEU A 228 -12.52 6.01 -0.32
C LEU A 228 -12.94 5.39 1.03
N VAL A 229 -12.51 6.03 2.10
CA VAL A 229 -12.62 5.53 3.48
C VAL A 229 -14.06 5.16 3.80
N ASN A 230 -14.26 3.89 4.17
CA ASN A 230 -15.51 3.43 4.76
C ASN A 230 -15.45 3.64 6.29
N PRO A 231 -16.24 4.57 6.86
CA PRO A 231 -16.16 4.88 8.29
C PRO A 231 -16.47 3.70 9.22
N GLN A 232 -17.19 2.68 8.74
CA GLN A 232 -17.58 1.51 9.52
C GLN A 232 -16.46 0.47 9.62
N THR A 233 -15.59 0.38 8.62
CA THR A 233 -14.63 -0.73 8.47
C THR A 233 -13.18 -0.29 8.41
N ASP A 234 -12.92 0.96 8.04
CA ASP A 234 -11.55 1.40 7.75
C ASP A 234 -10.90 2.13 8.91
N ILE A 235 -11.67 2.86 9.72
CA ILE A 235 -11.19 3.66 10.85
C ILE A 235 -11.04 2.76 12.08
N ASP A 236 -9.93 2.02 12.13
CA ASP A 236 -9.60 1.12 13.23
C ASP A 236 -8.08 0.88 13.30
N ALA A 237 -7.48 1.16 14.47
CA ALA A 237 -6.07 0.93 14.72
C ALA A 237 -5.72 -0.54 14.98
N ASN A 238 -6.71 -1.43 15.12
CA ASN A 238 -6.48 -2.85 15.31
C ASN A 238 -6.08 -3.52 13.99
N PRO A 239 -4.88 -4.11 13.89
CA PRO A 239 -4.40 -4.68 12.65
C PRO A 239 -5.23 -5.88 12.19
N ARG A 240 -6.09 -6.48 13.03
CA ARG A 240 -6.95 -7.63 12.65
C ARG A 240 -8.25 -7.24 11.96
N THR A 241 -8.73 -6.03 12.18
CA THR A 241 -10.08 -5.60 11.82
C THR A 241 -10.10 -4.33 10.99
N GLY A 242 -9.10 -3.45 11.15
CA GLY A 242 -8.96 -2.27 10.30
C GLY A 242 -8.48 -2.59 8.90
N ARG A 243 -8.50 -1.57 8.03
CA ARG A 243 -8.03 -1.65 6.64
C ARG A 243 -6.51 -1.80 6.57
N LEU A 244 -6.02 -3.00 6.90
CA LEU A 244 -4.60 -3.28 6.94
C LEU A 244 -4.03 -3.37 5.53
N THR A 245 -3.01 -2.56 5.28
CA THR A 245 -2.28 -2.54 4.02
C THR A 245 -0.79 -2.59 4.26
N SER A 246 -0.06 -3.18 3.32
CA SER A 246 1.38 -2.97 3.17
C SER A 246 1.59 -1.93 2.07
N ASN A 247 2.37 -0.90 2.39
CA ASN A 247 2.72 0.20 1.50
C ASN A 247 4.24 0.18 1.32
N ILE A 248 4.67 -0.22 0.13
CA ILE A 248 6.08 -0.24 -0.27
C ILE A 248 6.27 0.89 -1.27
N PHE A 249 7.13 1.84 -0.94
CA PHE A 249 7.46 2.93 -1.83
C PHE A 249 8.87 2.76 -2.37
N ILE A 250 9.01 2.86 -3.69
CA ILE A 250 10.29 2.76 -4.38
C ILE A 250 10.50 3.94 -5.30
N GLU A 251 11.75 4.30 -5.51
CA GLU A 251 12.14 5.28 -6.52
C GLU A 251 13.32 4.74 -7.33
N PHE A 252 13.25 4.85 -8.65
CA PHE A 252 14.39 4.51 -9.50
C PHE A 252 15.32 5.70 -9.61
N LYS A 253 16.55 5.55 -9.12
CA LYS A 253 17.58 6.60 -9.14
C LYS A 253 18.85 6.10 -9.83
N PRO A 254 19.71 6.99 -10.33
CA PRO A 254 21.03 6.60 -10.79
C PRO A 254 21.74 5.80 -9.70
N SER A 255 22.37 4.69 -10.09
CA SER A 255 23.17 3.91 -9.16
C SER A 255 24.36 4.77 -8.73
N VAL A 256 24.46 5.04 -7.42
CA VAL A 256 25.69 5.59 -6.84
C VAL A 256 26.76 4.52 -7.02
N ARG A 257 27.77 4.79 -7.85
CA ARG A 257 28.97 3.98 -7.93
C ARG A 257 29.84 4.22 -6.71
#